data_AF-A0A381VRY0-F1
#
_entry.id   AF-A0A381VRY0-F1
#
_cell.length_a   1.000
_cell.length_b   1.000
_cell.length_c   1.000
_cell.angle_alpha   90.00
_cell.angle_beta   90.00
_cell.angle_gamma   90.00
#
_symmetry.space_group_name_H-M   'P 1'
#
loop_
_entity.id
_entity.type
_entity.pdbx_description
1 polymer ?
#
loop_
_entity_poly.entity_id
_entity_poly.type
_entity_poly.pdbx_seq_one_letter_code
_entity_poly.pdbx_strand_id
1 'polypeptide(L)'
;MSTSVFAVNVTLNVDMENATVSGDGVHVAGSFQGWDPAATALTDDDGDGVYTVTIDMSSVTDDTVYFKYINGNAWGSDEGVSDPVCGGAGGFGTDRWLAVPSEDTTLDPVCFSECIGCDQSYVEFEVDAAGFEITDGVRLAGGFNGWDATVDWMDDEDGDEIYEIRKAFAEGETIEFKYVLNGDNWENLQVDFCTTEGEFINRTLTITEDNMMMDPSPCFASCYACGEAPVTANVMFQADMSVLLSQGWDATVNTMELRGGMNGWAAGDIFEEDLTNPALYTYTKAITAQPGSVQEWK
;
A
#
# COMPACT_ATOMS: atom_id res chain seq x y z
N MET A 1 25.82 38.60 13.86
CA MET A 1 25.93 37.42 12.99
C MET A 1 26.79 36.43 13.75
N SER A 2 26.17 35.42 14.36
CA SER A 2 26.89 34.35 15.04
C SER A 2 27.05 33.24 14.01
N THR A 3 28.17 33.20 13.30
CA THR A 3 28.58 32.00 12.58
C THR A 3 28.93 30.96 13.64
N SER A 4 28.04 29.98 13.82
CA SER A 4 28.33 28.79 14.60
C SER A 4 29.48 28.05 13.91
N VAL A 5 30.53 27.70 14.66
CA VAL A 5 31.80 27.15 14.16
C VAL A 5 31.91 25.65 14.48
N PHE A 6 30.80 24.92 14.40
CA PHE A 6 30.85 23.47 14.56
C PHE A 6 31.12 22.86 13.18
N ALA A 7 32.33 22.36 12.99
CA ALA A 7 32.62 21.41 11.92
C ALA A 7 31.77 20.18 12.20
N VAL A 8 30.79 19.92 11.34
CA VAL A 8 29.96 18.72 11.37
C VAL A 8 30.30 17.88 10.16
N ASN A 9 30.38 16.58 10.37
CA ASN A 9 30.60 15.61 9.32
C ASN A 9 29.28 14.97 8.93
N VAL A 10 29.04 14.84 7.63
CA VAL A 10 27.90 14.11 7.09
C VAL A 10 28.40 12.91 6.32
N THR A 11 28.01 11.72 6.75
CA THR A 11 28.26 10.49 6.00
C THR A 11 27.09 10.23 5.07
N LEU A 12 27.38 10.21 3.78
CA LEU A 12 26.45 9.89 2.69
C LEU A 12 26.67 8.44 2.28
N ASN A 13 25.57 7.71 2.13
CA ASN A 13 25.55 6.30 1.75
C ASN A 13 24.60 6.12 0.55
N VAL A 14 25.03 5.37 -0.45
CA VAL A 14 24.21 4.97 -1.60
C VAL A 14 24.40 3.50 -1.90
N ASP A 15 23.30 2.77 -1.96
CA ASP A 15 23.27 1.38 -2.33
C ASP A 15 23.20 1.26 -3.86
N MET A 16 24.14 0.49 -4.41
CA MET A 16 24.28 0.26 -5.84
C MET A 16 23.85 -1.15 -6.26
N GLU A 17 23.23 -1.96 -5.39
CA GLU A 17 22.86 -3.37 -5.66
C GLU A 17 22.04 -3.52 -6.96
N ASN A 18 21.13 -2.59 -7.21
CA ASN A 18 20.26 -2.59 -8.40
C ASN A 18 20.89 -1.92 -9.64
N ALA A 19 22.18 -1.54 -9.58
CA ALA A 19 22.88 -0.86 -10.66
C ALA A 19 24.23 -1.53 -10.98
N THR A 20 24.59 -1.60 -12.27
CA THR A 20 25.97 -1.95 -12.64
C THR A 20 26.87 -0.75 -12.37
N VAL A 21 27.76 -0.88 -11.39
CA VAL A 21 28.73 0.18 -11.06
C VAL A 21 29.68 0.44 -12.22
N SER A 22 29.87 1.71 -12.54
CA SER A 22 30.79 2.18 -13.57
C SER A 22 32.23 1.79 -13.26
N GLY A 23 33.02 1.50 -14.30
CA GLY A 23 34.47 1.32 -14.14
C GLY A 23 35.20 2.56 -13.62
N ASP A 24 34.56 3.72 -13.71
CA ASP A 24 35.05 4.99 -13.15
C ASP A 24 34.64 5.21 -11.68
N GLY A 25 33.91 4.26 -11.07
CA GLY A 25 33.46 4.32 -9.66
C GLY A 25 32.17 5.11 -9.43
N VAL A 26 31.86 5.37 -8.16
CA VAL A 26 30.68 6.15 -7.72
C VAL A 26 31.15 7.45 -7.11
N HIS A 27 30.50 8.56 -7.44
CA HIS A 27 30.82 9.90 -6.95
C HIS A 27 29.58 10.61 -6.43
N VAL A 28 29.79 11.70 -5.70
CA VAL A 28 28.76 12.68 -5.35
C VAL A 28 29.19 14.06 -5.81
N ALA A 29 28.24 14.79 -6.37
CA ALA A 29 28.40 16.21 -6.69
C ALA A 29 27.30 17.01 -6.00
N GLY A 30 27.66 18.16 -5.44
CA GLY A 30 26.72 19.00 -4.72
C GLY A 30 27.21 20.41 -4.46
N SER A 31 26.32 21.21 -3.88
CA SER A 31 26.58 22.62 -3.56
C SER A 31 27.78 22.82 -2.61
N PHE A 32 28.05 21.83 -1.75
CA PHE A 32 29.15 21.84 -0.79
C PHE A 32 30.55 21.76 -1.42
N GLN A 33 30.67 21.34 -2.69
CA GLN A 33 31.95 21.26 -3.38
C GLN A 33 32.00 22.03 -4.72
N GLY A 34 30.87 22.56 -5.19
CA GLY A 34 30.77 23.30 -6.45
C GLY A 34 30.36 22.47 -7.67
N TRP A 35 29.59 21.40 -7.48
CA TRP A 35 29.02 20.57 -8.57
C TRP A 35 30.06 20.03 -9.56
N ASP A 36 31.10 19.41 -9.04
CA ASP A 36 32.13 18.72 -9.83
C ASP A 36 31.89 17.21 -9.74
N PRO A 37 31.48 16.56 -10.84
CA PRO A 37 31.07 15.16 -10.84
C PRO A 37 32.20 14.16 -10.55
N ALA A 38 33.47 14.61 -10.58
CA ALA A 38 34.63 13.77 -10.28
C ALA A 38 35.30 14.09 -8.94
N ALA A 39 34.86 15.13 -8.23
CA ALA A 39 35.61 15.66 -7.09
C ALA A 39 35.56 14.77 -5.85
N THR A 40 34.45 14.09 -5.61
CA THR A 40 34.22 13.34 -4.37
C THR A 40 33.77 11.92 -4.69
N ALA A 41 34.71 10.98 -4.62
CA ALA A 41 34.45 9.56 -4.79
C ALA A 41 33.89 8.94 -3.51
N LEU A 42 32.98 7.99 -3.68
CA LEU A 42 32.50 7.11 -2.62
C LEU A 42 33.21 5.76 -2.75
N THR A 43 33.34 5.05 -1.63
CA THR A 43 34.03 3.75 -1.56
C THR A 43 33.14 2.70 -0.92
N ASP A 44 33.26 1.47 -1.40
CA ASP A 44 32.68 0.25 -0.83
C ASP A 44 33.85 -0.58 -0.26
N ASP A 45 34.34 -0.18 0.92
CA ASP A 45 35.57 -0.73 1.50
C ASP A 45 35.35 -2.11 2.18
N ASP A 46 34.12 -2.41 2.59
CA ASP A 46 33.71 -3.68 3.19
C ASP A 46 33.06 -4.65 2.19
N GLY A 47 32.72 -4.19 0.99
CA GLY A 47 32.26 -5.03 -0.12
C GLY A 47 30.81 -5.45 0.02
N ASP A 48 29.99 -4.64 0.69
CA ASP A 48 28.56 -4.89 0.90
C ASP A 48 27.67 -4.29 -0.22
N GLY A 49 28.26 -3.51 -1.13
CA GLY A 49 27.55 -2.85 -2.23
C GLY A 49 27.08 -1.42 -1.92
N VAL A 50 27.24 -0.96 -0.67
CA VAL A 50 26.92 0.39 -0.23
C VAL A 50 28.16 1.28 -0.32
N TYR A 51 28.08 2.25 -1.22
CA TYR A 51 29.14 3.22 -1.43
C TYR A 51 29.00 4.35 -0.40
N THR A 52 30.08 4.65 0.30
CA THR A 52 30.10 5.57 1.45
C THR A 52 31.10 6.71 1.25
N VAL A 53 30.77 7.92 1.71
CA VAL A 53 31.73 9.03 1.89
C VAL A 53 31.33 9.93 3.05
N THR A 54 32.33 10.46 3.77
CA THR A 54 32.12 11.48 4.80
C THR A 54 32.53 12.86 4.26
N ILE A 55 31.58 13.80 4.27
CA ILE A 55 31.75 15.19 3.86
C ILE A 55 31.93 16.08 5.08
N ASP A 56 33.00 16.87 5.10
CA ASP A 56 33.21 17.94 6.08
C ASP A 56 32.37 19.16 5.69
N MET A 57 31.34 19.47 6.48
CA MET A 57 30.42 20.58 6.22
C MET A 57 30.91 21.90 6.83
N SER A 58 32.12 21.96 7.40
CA SER A 58 32.66 23.16 8.05
C SER A 58 32.75 24.41 7.16
N SER A 59 32.78 24.20 5.84
CA SER A 59 32.82 25.29 4.84
C SER A 59 31.45 25.63 4.24
N VAL A 60 30.41 24.88 4.57
CA VAL A 60 29.04 25.10 4.09
C VAL A 60 28.40 26.21 4.91
N THR A 61 27.85 27.22 4.22
CA THR A 61 27.18 28.37 4.87
C THR A 61 25.67 28.41 4.67
N ASP A 62 25.15 27.57 3.78
CA ASP A 62 23.73 27.47 3.50
C ASP A 62 23.07 26.47 4.46
N ASP A 63 21.82 26.75 4.87
CA ASP A 63 21.06 25.87 5.76
C ASP A 63 20.65 24.55 5.08
N THR A 64 20.77 24.47 3.75
CA THR A 64 20.41 23.31 2.93
C THR A 64 21.44 23.12 1.84
N VAL A 65 21.90 21.88 1.66
CA VAL A 65 22.72 21.48 0.53
C VAL A 65 21.91 20.68 -0.47
N TYR A 66 22.32 20.74 -1.72
CA TYR A 66 21.74 19.96 -2.80
C TYR A 66 22.84 19.10 -3.42
N PHE A 67 22.51 17.88 -3.80
CA PHE A 67 23.48 16.94 -4.33
C PHE A 67 22.86 15.87 -5.23
N LYS A 68 23.73 15.15 -5.93
CA LYS A 68 23.41 13.95 -6.71
C LYS A 68 24.52 12.92 -6.53
N TYR A 69 24.14 11.66 -6.39
CA TYR A 69 25.02 10.54 -6.65
C TYR A 69 25.21 10.35 -8.16
N ILE A 70 26.39 9.87 -8.53
CA ILE A 70 26.83 9.72 -9.91
C ILE A 70 27.45 8.34 -10.05
N ASN A 71 26.90 7.52 -10.94
CA ASN A 71 27.49 6.23 -11.31
C ASN A 71 28.54 6.44 -12.42
N GLY A 72 29.70 6.95 -12.02
CA GLY A 72 30.78 7.40 -12.89
C GLY A 72 31.42 8.67 -12.32
N ASN A 73 32.15 9.41 -13.14
CA ASN A 73 32.83 10.65 -12.74
C ASN A 73 32.51 11.85 -13.67
N ALA A 74 31.41 11.76 -14.43
CA ALA A 74 30.99 12.78 -15.38
C ALA A 74 29.46 12.89 -15.43
N TRP A 75 28.95 14.05 -15.83
CA TRP A 75 27.51 14.26 -16.06
C TRP A 75 26.97 13.35 -17.17
N GLY A 76 25.71 12.95 -17.04
CA GLY A 76 25.05 11.99 -17.92
C GLY A 76 24.97 10.58 -17.36
N SER A 77 25.62 10.32 -16.23
CA SER A 77 25.40 9.13 -15.38
C SER A 77 25.02 9.50 -13.93
N ASP A 78 24.62 10.75 -13.73
CA ASP A 78 24.03 11.25 -12.49
C ASP A 78 22.61 10.70 -12.29
N GLU A 79 22.23 10.50 -11.04
CA GLU A 79 20.88 10.07 -10.70
C GLU A 79 19.82 11.16 -10.98
N GLY A 80 18.57 10.73 -11.11
CA GLY A 80 17.41 11.61 -11.16
C GLY A 80 16.37 11.22 -10.11
N VAL A 81 16.25 11.99 -9.03
CA VAL A 81 15.31 11.70 -7.93
C VAL A 81 14.22 12.77 -7.90
N SER A 82 13.04 12.46 -8.44
CA SER A 82 11.89 13.39 -8.43
C SER A 82 10.99 13.26 -7.20
N ASP A 83 11.16 12.20 -6.42
CA ASP A 83 10.38 12.00 -5.21
C ASP A 83 10.69 13.09 -4.16
N PRO A 84 9.69 13.87 -3.71
CA PRO A 84 9.93 14.99 -2.79
C PRO A 84 10.40 14.57 -1.39
N VAL A 85 10.31 13.28 -1.02
CA VAL A 85 10.77 12.76 0.28
C VAL A 85 12.27 13.02 0.48
N CYS A 86 13.07 12.88 -0.57
CA CYS A 86 14.52 13.11 -0.50
C CYS A 86 15.11 13.81 -1.72
N GLY A 87 14.28 14.10 -2.73
CA GLY A 87 14.64 14.71 -4.01
C GLY A 87 13.65 15.80 -4.42
N GLY A 88 13.39 15.91 -5.72
CA GLY A 88 12.46 16.89 -6.28
C GLY A 88 12.99 18.33 -6.30
N ALA A 89 14.25 18.54 -5.93
CA ALA A 89 14.84 19.87 -5.81
C ALA A 89 15.66 20.30 -7.04
N GLY A 90 16.16 21.53 -7.00
CA GLY A 90 17.00 22.11 -8.06
C GLY A 90 16.22 22.54 -9.30
N GLY A 91 16.93 23.12 -10.27
CA GLY A 91 16.32 23.70 -11.48
C GLY A 91 15.60 22.70 -12.40
N PHE A 92 15.89 21.40 -12.23
CA PHE A 92 15.27 20.31 -12.98
C PHE A 92 14.39 19.40 -12.11
N GLY A 93 14.25 19.68 -10.81
CA GLY A 93 13.40 18.88 -9.90
C GLY A 93 13.91 17.45 -9.69
N THR A 94 15.23 17.25 -9.68
CA THR A 94 15.84 15.90 -9.56
C THR A 94 17.00 15.84 -8.58
N ASP A 95 17.36 16.96 -7.95
CA ASP A 95 18.45 17.02 -6.99
C ASP A 95 17.95 16.50 -5.65
N ARG A 96 18.79 15.73 -4.95
CA ARG A 96 18.58 15.46 -3.54
C ARG A 96 18.82 16.71 -2.73
N TRP A 97 18.21 16.80 -1.56
CA TRP A 97 18.41 17.90 -0.62
C TRP A 97 18.67 17.38 0.79
N LEU A 98 19.46 18.13 1.56
CA LEU A 98 19.73 17.83 2.96
C LEU A 98 19.78 19.14 3.75
N ALA A 99 18.94 19.26 4.77
CA ALA A 99 19.10 20.30 5.78
C ALA A 99 20.40 20.02 6.57
N VAL A 100 21.29 21.01 6.62
CA VAL A 100 22.61 20.80 7.24
C VAL A 100 22.43 20.53 8.73
N PRO A 101 22.89 19.36 9.24
CA PRO A 101 22.66 18.99 10.62
C PRO A 101 23.51 19.81 11.59
N SER A 102 23.13 19.84 12.86
CA SER A 102 23.89 20.53 13.92
C SER A 102 24.97 19.67 14.58
N GLU A 103 25.06 18.39 14.21
CA GLU A 103 26.02 17.41 14.72
C GLU A 103 26.38 16.38 13.64
N ASP A 104 27.43 15.60 13.90
CA ASP A 104 27.85 14.55 12.99
C ASP A 104 26.70 13.58 12.72
N THR A 105 26.36 13.39 11.45
CA THR A 105 25.18 12.64 11.02
C THR A 105 25.59 11.62 9.96
N THR A 106 25.08 10.40 10.09
CA THR A 106 25.17 9.38 9.04
C THR A 106 23.77 9.19 8.50
N LEU A 107 23.59 9.36 7.19
CA LEU A 107 22.31 9.10 6.53
C LEU A 107 22.15 7.60 6.28
N ASP A 108 20.92 7.08 6.38
CA ASP A 108 20.67 5.70 6.02
C ASP A 108 20.95 5.48 4.52
N PRO A 109 21.45 4.28 4.12
CA PRO A 109 21.63 3.95 2.72
C PRO A 109 20.31 4.03 1.95
N VAL A 110 20.38 4.58 0.74
CA VAL A 110 19.27 4.65 -0.21
C VAL A 110 19.70 4.02 -1.52
N CYS A 111 18.78 3.35 -2.21
CA CYS A 111 19.04 2.82 -3.54
C CYS A 111 19.34 3.96 -4.51
N PHE A 112 20.30 3.74 -5.40
CA PHE A 112 20.65 4.72 -6.42
C PHE A 112 19.42 5.14 -7.24
N SER A 113 19.16 6.45 -7.33
CA SER A 113 17.95 7.05 -7.93
C SER A 113 16.63 6.91 -7.15
N GLU A 114 16.64 6.34 -5.94
CA GLU A 114 15.44 6.20 -5.09
C GLU A 114 15.60 6.90 -3.73
N CYS A 115 14.50 7.04 -2.98
CA CYS A 115 14.49 7.59 -1.62
C CYS A 115 14.42 6.54 -0.51
N ILE A 116 14.49 5.26 -0.87
CA ILE A 116 14.34 4.10 0.01
C ILE A 116 15.46 3.09 -0.25
N GLY A 117 15.60 2.08 0.61
CA GLY A 117 16.57 0.99 0.42
C GLY A 117 16.30 0.18 -0.86
N CYS A 118 17.31 -0.53 -1.38
CA CYS A 118 17.15 -1.36 -2.59
C CYS A 118 16.29 -2.61 -2.37
N ASP A 119 16.01 -2.95 -1.10
CA ASP A 119 15.16 -4.05 -0.64
C ASP A 119 13.83 -3.54 -0.07
N GLN A 120 13.42 -2.33 -0.43
CA GLN A 120 12.19 -1.70 0.06
C GLN A 120 11.26 -1.31 -1.07
N SER A 121 9.96 -1.42 -0.79
CA SER A 121 8.88 -0.94 -1.65
C SER A 121 7.99 0.05 -0.92
N TYR A 122 7.41 0.98 -1.66
CA TYR A 122 6.37 1.85 -1.13
C TYR A 122 5.03 1.12 -1.04
N VAL A 123 4.30 1.41 0.03
CA VAL A 123 2.88 1.11 0.17
C VAL A 123 2.16 2.44 0.31
N GLU A 124 1.24 2.70 -0.60
CA GLU A 124 0.24 3.76 -0.51
C GLU A 124 -0.98 3.18 0.22
N PHE A 125 -1.07 3.50 1.51
CA PHE A 125 -2.22 3.14 2.32
C PHE A 125 -3.34 4.11 2.05
N GLU A 126 -4.53 3.57 1.82
CA GLU A 126 -5.75 4.36 1.65
C GLU A 126 -6.85 3.82 2.56
N VAL A 127 -7.72 4.69 3.03
CA VAL A 127 -8.97 4.30 3.70
C VAL A 127 -10.09 5.26 3.36
N ASP A 128 -11.19 4.71 2.85
CA ASP A 128 -12.43 5.44 2.66
C ASP A 128 -13.11 5.61 4.03
N ALA A 129 -13.14 6.86 4.49
CA ALA A 129 -13.77 7.27 5.74
C ALA A 129 -15.10 8.01 5.49
N ALA A 130 -15.70 7.86 4.31
CA ALA A 130 -16.93 8.53 3.95
C ALA A 130 -18.07 8.17 4.91
N GLY A 131 -18.84 9.19 5.29
CA GLY A 131 -19.93 9.06 6.26
C GLY A 131 -19.51 9.05 7.73
N PHE A 132 -18.21 9.21 8.04
CA PHE A 132 -17.73 9.52 9.39
C PHE A 132 -17.46 11.02 9.54
N GLU A 133 -17.80 11.59 10.69
CA GLU A 133 -17.44 12.97 11.02
C GLU A 133 -15.97 13.00 11.49
N ILE A 134 -15.07 13.49 10.62
CA ILE A 134 -13.64 13.61 10.93
C ILE A 134 -13.35 15.00 11.51
N THR A 135 -13.00 15.05 12.79
CA THR A 135 -12.68 16.29 13.53
C THR A 135 -11.24 16.38 13.99
N ASP A 136 -10.56 15.24 14.09
CA ASP A 136 -9.18 15.11 14.57
C ASP A 136 -8.39 14.20 13.61
N GLY A 137 -8.77 14.13 12.34
CA GLY A 137 -8.02 13.43 11.28
C GLY A 137 -8.05 11.90 11.35
N VAL A 138 -7.34 11.30 10.40
CA VAL A 138 -7.20 9.85 10.20
C VAL A 138 -5.73 9.46 10.35
N ARG A 139 -5.47 8.31 10.98
CA ARG A 139 -4.12 7.87 11.33
C ARG A 139 -3.94 6.40 11.01
N LEU A 140 -2.69 6.03 10.73
CA LEU A 140 -2.26 4.67 10.51
C LEU A 140 -1.47 4.19 11.75
N ALA A 141 -1.86 3.05 12.32
CA ALA A 141 -1.18 2.45 13.47
C ALA A 141 -0.84 0.98 13.19
N GLY A 142 0.39 0.56 13.44
CA GLY A 142 0.82 -0.80 13.17
C GLY A 142 2.09 -1.19 13.90
N GLY A 143 2.60 -2.40 13.62
CA GLY A 143 3.85 -2.88 14.21
C GLY A 143 5.04 -1.94 13.98
N PHE A 144 5.11 -1.32 12.80
CA PHE A 144 6.18 -0.42 12.36
C PHE A 144 6.26 0.91 13.13
N ASN A 145 5.17 1.36 13.77
CA ASN A 145 5.17 2.56 14.61
C ASN A 145 4.84 2.25 16.07
N GLY A 146 4.96 0.99 16.49
CA GLY A 146 4.66 0.57 17.86
C GLY A 146 3.20 0.72 18.26
N TRP A 147 2.27 0.69 17.29
CA TRP A 147 0.85 0.96 17.47
C TRP A 147 0.54 2.37 18.01
N ASP A 148 1.38 3.36 17.70
CA ASP A 148 1.19 4.75 18.11
C ASP A 148 0.38 5.55 17.07
N ALA A 149 -0.90 5.77 17.38
CA ALA A 149 -1.84 6.53 16.55
C ALA A 149 -1.66 8.06 16.61
N THR A 150 -0.50 8.55 17.08
CA THR A 150 -0.15 9.98 17.12
C THR A 150 0.97 10.35 16.15
N VAL A 151 1.59 9.35 15.50
CA VAL A 151 2.78 9.53 14.64
C VAL A 151 2.41 9.67 13.17
N ASP A 152 1.71 8.68 12.61
CA ASP A 152 1.45 8.58 11.17
C ASP A 152 0.04 9.10 10.83
N TRP A 153 -0.02 10.38 10.49
CA TRP A 153 -1.24 11.06 10.03
C TRP A 153 -1.45 10.85 8.54
N MET A 154 -2.69 10.62 8.14
CA MET A 154 -3.09 10.44 6.75
C MET A 154 -3.71 11.74 6.23
N ASP A 155 -3.44 12.05 4.97
CA ASP A 155 -3.86 13.28 4.30
C ASP A 155 -5.09 13.02 3.40
N ASP A 156 -5.91 14.05 3.19
CA ASP A 156 -7.08 14.07 2.29
C ASP A 156 -7.00 15.40 1.53
N GLU A 157 -5.99 15.52 0.66
CA GLU A 157 -5.67 16.79 0.00
C GLU A 157 -6.69 17.18 -1.07
N ASP A 158 -7.34 16.20 -1.70
CA ASP A 158 -8.34 16.42 -2.75
C ASP A 158 -9.77 16.51 -2.22
N GLY A 159 -10.00 16.14 -0.96
CA GLY A 159 -11.26 16.33 -0.24
C GLY A 159 -12.32 15.33 -0.65
N ASP A 160 -11.94 14.12 -1.04
CA ASP A 160 -12.85 13.06 -1.48
C ASP A 160 -13.26 12.08 -0.36
N GLU A 161 -12.78 12.32 0.87
CA GLU A 161 -12.99 11.51 2.07
C GLU A 161 -12.21 10.17 2.08
N ILE A 162 -11.31 9.95 1.12
CA ILE A 162 -10.30 8.89 1.11
C ILE A 162 -9.00 9.48 1.65
N TYR A 163 -8.56 8.91 2.77
CA TYR A 163 -7.34 9.37 3.42
C TYR A 163 -6.17 8.50 2.98
N GLU A 164 -5.01 9.13 2.75
CA GLU A 164 -3.84 8.51 2.14
C GLU A 164 -2.57 8.73 2.97
N ILE A 165 -1.68 7.74 3.03
CA ILE A 165 -0.30 7.92 3.48
C ILE A 165 0.62 6.93 2.76
N ARG A 166 1.79 7.39 2.34
CA ARG A 166 2.82 6.54 1.75
C ARG A 166 3.90 6.20 2.76
N LYS A 167 4.25 4.91 2.88
CA LYS A 167 5.37 4.44 3.71
C LYS A 167 6.18 3.39 2.97
N ALA A 168 7.46 3.25 3.32
CA ALA A 168 8.35 2.24 2.76
C ALA A 168 8.55 1.09 3.77
N PHE A 169 8.61 -0.14 3.28
CA PHE A 169 8.83 -1.34 4.07
C PHE A 169 9.77 -2.29 3.35
N ALA A 170 10.40 -3.18 4.11
CA ALA A 170 11.24 -4.22 3.52
C ALA A 170 10.40 -5.21 2.70
N GLU A 171 10.89 -5.58 1.53
CA GLU A 171 10.28 -6.56 0.65
C GLU A 171 10.15 -7.93 1.34
N GLY A 172 9.00 -8.58 1.16
CA GLY A 172 8.67 -9.85 1.81
C GLY A 172 8.31 -9.74 3.30
N GLU A 173 8.42 -8.55 3.92
CA GLU A 173 7.89 -8.31 5.26
C GLU A 173 6.37 -8.51 5.26
N THR A 174 5.83 -9.07 6.34
CA THR A 174 4.39 -9.05 6.57
C THR A 174 4.09 -8.13 7.74
N ILE A 175 3.39 -7.04 7.44
CA ILE A 175 3.02 -6.02 8.41
C ILE A 175 1.58 -6.24 8.91
N GLU A 176 1.33 -5.78 10.13
CA GLU A 176 -0.01 -5.67 10.70
C GLU A 176 -0.30 -4.21 11.06
N PHE A 177 -1.52 -3.77 10.77
CA PHE A 177 -1.93 -2.37 10.97
C PHE A 177 -3.45 -2.21 11.18
N LYS A 178 -3.87 -1.00 11.55
CA LYS A 178 -5.25 -0.52 11.65
C LYS A 178 -5.30 0.96 11.27
N TYR A 179 -6.44 1.38 10.76
CA TYR A 179 -6.79 2.79 10.69
C TYR A 179 -7.43 3.25 12.01
N VAL A 180 -7.21 4.52 12.36
CA VAL A 180 -7.75 5.16 13.56
C VAL A 180 -8.33 6.52 13.19
N LEU A 181 -9.65 6.69 13.35
CA LEU A 181 -10.32 7.98 13.15
C LEU A 181 -10.35 8.75 14.46
N ASN A 182 -10.14 10.07 14.40
CA ASN A 182 -10.27 10.99 15.54
C ASN A 182 -9.47 10.59 16.80
N GLY A 183 -8.42 9.76 16.63
CA GLY A 183 -7.49 9.32 17.66
C GLY A 183 -7.94 8.23 18.63
N ASP A 184 -9.24 7.97 18.75
CA ASP A 184 -9.75 6.93 19.64
C ASP A 184 -10.74 5.96 18.97
N ASN A 185 -11.17 6.23 17.74
CA ASN A 185 -12.01 5.32 16.98
C ASN A 185 -11.15 4.36 16.14
N TRP A 186 -10.68 3.30 16.79
CA TRP A 186 -9.95 2.21 16.15
C TRP A 186 -10.89 1.30 15.35
N GLU A 187 -10.45 0.84 14.18
CA GLU A 187 -11.23 -0.10 13.38
C GLU A 187 -11.60 -1.37 14.14
N ASN A 188 -12.86 -1.79 14.01
CA ASN A 188 -13.37 -3.05 14.51
C ASN A 188 -13.62 -4.03 13.36
N LEU A 189 -12.64 -4.87 13.07
CA LEU A 189 -12.61 -5.77 11.92
C LEU A 189 -13.15 -7.16 12.26
N GLN A 190 -13.52 -7.91 11.23
CA GLN A 190 -13.78 -9.36 11.31
C GLN A 190 -12.67 -10.12 10.57
N VAL A 191 -12.55 -11.43 10.84
CA VAL A 191 -11.61 -12.29 10.12
C VAL A 191 -12.06 -12.38 8.66
N ASP A 192 -11.17 -11.99 7.75
CA ASP A 192 -11.38 -11.93 6.31
C ASP A 192 -10.03 -11.98 5.59
N PHE A 193 -10.01 -11.90 4.26
CA PHE A 193 -8.81 -12.08 3.45
C PHE A 193 -7.68 -11.07 3.74
N CYS A 194 -8.03 -9.88 4.24
CA CYS A 194 -7.07 -8.81 4.53
C CYS A 194 -6.73 -8.72 6.03
N THR A 195 -7.20 -9.65 6.87
CA THR A 195 -7.03 -9.56 8.32
C THR A 195 -6.39 -10.79 8.94
N THR A 196 -5.86 -10.60 10.14
CA THR A 196 -5.33 -11.69 10.97
C THR A 196 -6.45 -12.46 11.67
N GLU A 197 -6.13 -13.67 12.12
CA GLU A 197 -6.96 -14.42 13.06
C GLU A 197 -6.56 -14.08 14.51
N GLY A 198 -7.50 -14.09 15.44
CA GLY A 198 -7.21 -13.98 16.88
C GLY A 198 -8.17 -13.07 17.65
N GLU A 199 -7.75 -12.73 18.88
CA GLU A 199 -8.50 -11.82 19.76
C GLU A 199 -8.42 -10.36 19.28
N PHE A 200 -7.27 -9.96 18.73
CA PHE A 200 -7.05 -8.66 18.11
C PHE A 200 -6.92 -8.86 16.60
N ILE A 201 -8.01 -8.61 15.89
CA ILE A 201 -8.06 -8.71 14.43
C ILE A 201 -7.51 -7.43 13.83
N ASN A 202 -6.36 -7.52 13.18
CA ASN A 202 -5.66 -6.43 12.51
C ASN A 202 -5.73 -6.61 11.00
N ARG A 203 -5.55 -5.54 10.22
CA ARG A 203 -5.24 -5.69 8.80
C ARG A 203 -3.85 -6.28 8.67
N THR A 204 -3.62 -7.07 7.63
CA THR A 204 -2.31 -7.65 7.31
C THR A 204 -1.98 -7.46 5.83
N LEU A 205 -0.71 -7.20 5.54
CA LEU A 205 -0.19 -7.02 4.19
C LEU A 205 1.21 -7.63 4.09
N THR A 206 1.46 -8.41 3.05
CA THR A 206 2.83 -8.86 2.70
C THR A 206 3.36 -7.96 1.60
N ILE A 207 4.52 -7.34 1.85
CA ILE A 207 5.17 -6.39 0.96
C ILE A 207 5.76 -7.12 -0.25
N THR A 208 5.48 -6.62 -1.44
CA THR A 208 6.01 -7.16 -2.71
C THR A 208 7.17 -6.33 -3.25
N GLU A 209 7.87 -6.87 -4.26
CA GLU A 209 8.95 -6.16 -4.99
C GLU A 209 8.42 -4.93 -5.77
N ASP A 210 7.12 -4.90 -6.09
CA ASP A 210 6.48 -3.74 -6.71
C ASP A 210 5.86 -2.83 -5.64
N ASN A 211 5.88 -1.51 -5.89
CA ASN A 211 5.12 -0.53 -5.12
C ASN A 211 3.63 -0.91 -5.11
N MET A 212 3.01 -0.82 -3.94
CA MET A 212 1.66 -1.28 -3.68
C MET A 212 0.72 -0.09 -3.47
N MET A 213 -0.48 -0.18 -4.03
CA MET A 213 -1.58 0.76 -3.82
C MET A 213 -2.83 -0.01 -3.43
N MET A 214 -3.63 0.56 -2.53
CA MET A 214 -4.87 -0.04 -2.07
C MET A 214 -6.00 0.23 -3.07
N ASP A 215 -6.05 -0.48 -4.20
CA ASP A 215 -7.11 -0.32 -5.21
C ASP A 215 -8.02 -1.57 -5.29
N PRO A 216 -9.33 -1.46 -4.99
CA PRO A 216 -10.03 -0.24 -4.55
C PRO A 216 -9.74 0.09 -3.08
N SER A 217 -9.84 1.37 -2.73
CA SER A 217 -9.60 1.86 -1.37
C SER A 217 -10.57 1.17 -0.39
N PRO A 218 -10.07 0.54 0.69
CA PRO A 218 -10.93 -0.18 1.62
C PRO A 218 -11.77 0.78 2.45
N CYS A 219 -13.03 0.41 2.69
CA CYS A 219 -13.87 1.12 3.65
C CYS A 219 -13.30 0.99 5.06
N PHE A 220 -13.46 2.03 5.88
CA PHE A 220 -13.15 1.94 7.31
C PHE A 220 -13.88 0.73 7.95
N ALA A 221 -13.12 -0.08 8.68
CA ALA A 221 -13.52 -1.34 9.29
C ALA A 221 -13.98 -2.45 8.32
N SER A 222 -13.52 -2.43 7.06
CA SER A 222 -13.81 -3.43 6.03
C SER A 222 -12.59 -3.78 5.17
N CYS A 223 -12.49 -5.02 4.71
CA CYS A 223 -11.53 -5.41 3.68
C CYS A 223 -11.96 -5.04 2.25
N TYR A 224 -13.19 -4.58 2.07
CA TYR A 224 -13.77 -4.20 0.79
C TYR A 224 -14.02 -2.69 0.74
N ALA A 225 -14.07 -2.14 -0.47
CA ALA A 225 -14.61 -0.81 -0.72
C ALA A 225 -16.01 -0.64 -0.10
N CYS A 226 -16.40 0.60 0.21
CA CYS A 226 -17.65 0.85 0.91
C CYS A 226 -18.86 0.34 0.11
N GLY A 227 -19.67 -0.51 0.75
CA GLY A 227 -20.84 -1.14 0.12
C GLY A 227 -20.56 -2.41 -0.69
N GLU A 228 -19.30 -2.78 -0.89
CA GLU A 228 -18.90 -3.93 -1.73
C GLU A 228 -18.62 -5.20 -0.92
N ALA A 229 -18.83 -5.16 0.41
CA ALA A 229 -18.70 -6.34 1.25
C ALA A 229 -19.75 -7.41 0.87
N PRO A 230 -19.39 -8.71 0.84
CA PRO A 230 -20.33 -9.78 0.56
C PRO A 230 -21.52 -9.77 1.54
N VAL A 231 -22.73 -9.74 0.99
CA VAL A 231 -23.97 -9.81 1.77
C VAL A 231 -24.66 -11.15 1.52
N THR A 232 -25.34 -11.67 2.55
CA THR A 232 -26.16 -12.87 2.42
C THR A 232 -27.62 -12.50 2.19
N ALA A 233 -28.18 -12.91 1.06
CA ALA A 233 -29.58 -12.71 0.72
C ALA A 233 -30.30 -14.06 0.48
N ASN A 234 -31.54 -14.16 0.94
CA ASN A 234 -32.42 -15.29 0.60
C ASN A 234 -33.09 -15.01 -0.73
N VAL A 235 -32.75 -15.78 -1.75
CA VAL A 235 -33.35 -15.70 -3.09
C VAL A 235 -34.34 -16.83 -3.25
N MET A 236 -35.60 -16.49 -3.52
CA MET A 236 -36.65 -17.44 -3.84
C MET A 236 -36.70 -17.65 -5.35
N PHE A 237 -36.38 -18.85 -5.79
CA PHE A 237 -36.56 -19.31 -7.16
C PHE A 237 -37.96 -19.86 -7.31
N GLN A 238 -38.62 -19.54 -8.42
CA GLN A 238 -39.96 -19.99 -8.72
C GLN A 238 -40.03 -20.48 -10.16
N ALA A 239 -40.67 -21.63 -10.36
CA ALA A 239 -40.89 -22.22 -11.68
C ALA A 239 -42.37 -22.58 -11.85
N ASP A 240 -42.97 -22.08 -12.92
CA ASP A 240 -44.32 -22.47 -13.34
C ASP A 240 -44.25 -23.82 -14.07
N MET A 241 -44.79 -24.84 -13.42
CA MET A 241 -44.78 -26.23 -13.87
C MET A 241 -46.04 -26.62 -14.64
N SER A 242 -46.98 -25.69 -14.90
CA SER A 242 -48.28 -25.95 -15.53
C SER A 242 -48.18 -26.83 -16.79
N VAL A 243 -47.18 -26.56 -17.65
CA VAL A 243 -46.96 -27.32 -18.89
C VAL A 243 -46.49 -28.74 -18.60
N LEU A 244 -45.48 -28.92 -17.74
CA LEU A 244 -44.93 -30.24 -17.41
C LEU A 244 -45.97 -31.10 -16.67
N LEU A 245 -46.74 -30.50 -15.76
CA LEU A 245 -47.86 -31.16 -15.08
C LEU A 245 -48.91 -31.65 -16.08
N SER A 246 -49.26 -30.84 -17.09
CA SER A 246 -50.20 -31.27 -18.15
C SER A 246 -49.68 -32.41 -19.03
N GLN A 247 -48.36 -32.60 -19.08
CA GLN A 247 -47.68 -33.68 -19.81
C GLN A 247 -47.45 -34.93 -18.95
N GLY A 248 -47.95 -34.94 -17.71
CA GLY A 248 -47.88 -36.09 -16.81
C GLY A 248 -46.66 -36.11 -15.89
N TRP A 249 -46.06 -34.95 -15.60
CA TRP A 249 -45.04 -34.83 -14.55
C TRP A 249 -45.58 -35.34 -13.20
N ASP A 250 -44.79 -36.18 -12.52
CA ASP A 250 -45.13 -36.77 -11.23
C ASP A 250 -43.97 -36.56 -10.24
N ALA A 251 -44.20 -35.69 -9.25
CA ALA A 251 -43.22 -35.32 -8.25
C ALA A 251 -42.79 -36.49 -7.33
N THR A 252 -43.46 -37.65 -7.38
CA THR A 252 -43.04 -38.86 -6.64
C THR A 252 -41.91 -39.62 -7.32
N VAL A 253 -41.69 -39.38 -8.62
CA VAL A 253 -40.65 -40.04 -9.44
C VAL A 253 -39.76 -39.07 -10.20
N ASN A 254 -40.14 -37.79 -10.27
CA ASN A 254 -39.38 -36.72 -10.90
C ASN A 254 -39.00 -35.64 -9.90
N THR A 255 -37.78 -35.11 -10.03
CA THR A 255 -37.29 -34.00 -9.22
C THR A 255 -36.94 -32.82 -10.11
N MET A 256 -37.25 -31.61 -9.64
CA MET A 256 -36.73 -30.37 -10.21
C MET A 256 -35.75 -29.78 -9.23
N GLU A 257 -34.59 -29.36 -9.72
CA GLU A 257 -33.48 -28.93 -8.90
C GLU A 257 -32.86 -27.65 -9.43
N LEU A 258 -32.47 -26.77 -8.52
CA LEU A 258 -31.69 -25.57 -8.84
C LEU A 258 -30.22 -25.95 -9.10
N ARG A 259 -29.66 -25.46 -10.20
CA ARG A 259 -28.22 -25.59 -10.51
C ARG A 259 -27.64 -24.23 -10.85
N GLY A 260 -26.56 -23.82 -10.19
CA GLY A 260 -25.88 -22.58 -10.56
C GLY A 260 -24.61 -22.30 -9.76
N GLY A 261 -24.05 -21.11 -9.93
CA GLY A 261 -22.85 -20.69 -9.21
C GLY A 261 -22.99 -20.79 -7.69
N MET A 262 -24.17 -20.44 -7.17
CA MET A 262 -24.51 -20.44 -5.73
C MET A 262 -24.43 -21.82 -5.04
N ASN A 263 -24.40 -22.91 -5.80
CA ASN A 263 -24.26 -24.26 -5.26
C ASN A 263 -23.16 -25.07 -5.96
N GLY A 264 -22.21 -24.38 -6.61
CA GLY A 264 -21.11 -25.04 -7.34
C GLY A 264 -21.59 -25.95 -8.46
N TRP A 265 -22.74 -25.64 -9.07
CA TRP A 265 -23.41 -26.46 -10.08
C TRP A 265 -23.80 -27.87 -9.60
N ALA A 266 -23.93 -28.08 -8.29
CA ALA A 266 -24.14 -29.39 -7.70
C ALA A 266 -25.61 -29.79 -7.54
N ALA A 267 -25.79 -31.12 -7.51
CA ALA A 267 -26.77 -31.90 -6.74
C ALA A 267 -27.58 -31.20 -5.62
N GLY A 268 -28.91 -31.37 -5.53
CA GLY A 268 -29.58 -31.45 -4.21
C GLY A 268 -30.46 -30.29 -3.72
N ASP A 269 -30.46 -29.15 -4.40
CA ASP A 269 -31.38 -28.04 -4.09
C ASP A 269 -32.73 -28.28 -4.81
N ILE A 270 -33.62 -29.07 -4.20
CA ILE A 270 -34.88 -29.53 -4.82
C ILE A 270 -36.01 -28.52 -4.62
N PHE A 271 -36.72 -28.18 -5.69
CA PHE A 271 -37.94 -27.37 -5.62
C PHE A 271 -39.11 -28.15 -5.03
N GLU A 272 -39.89 -27.48 -4.19
CA GLU A 272 -41.12 -28.02 -3.58
C GLU A 272 -42.35 -27.33 -4.17
N GLU A 273 -43.47 -28.06 -4.25
CA GLU A 273 -44.76 -27.51 -4.66
C GLU A 273 -45.20 -26.40 -3.69
N ASP A 274 -45.65 -25.27 -4.25
CA ASP A 274 -46.21 -24.17 -3.46
C ASP A 274 -47.53 -24.59 -2.83
N LEU A 275 -47.67 -24.34 -1.52
CA LEU A 275 -48.83 -24.75 -0.73
C LEU A 275 -50.15 -24.11 -1.17
N THR A 276 -50.09 -23.00 -1.91
CA THR A 276 -51.26 -22.22 -2.36
C THR A 276 -51.49 -22.31 -3.87
N ASN A 277 -50.49 -22.75 -4.62
CA ASN A 277 -50.56 -22.93 -6.06
C ASN A 277 -49.85 -24.23 -6.49
N PRO A 278 -50.58 -25.33 -6.72
CA PRO A 278 -50.01 -26.61 -7.13
C PRO A 278 -49.23 -26.59 -8.46
N ALA A 279 -49.41 -25.54 -9.27
CA ALA A 279 -48.67 -25.38 -10.52
C ALA A 279 -47.35 -24.62 -10.34
N LEU A 280 -47.10 -24.05 -9.16
CA LEU A 280 -45.89 -23.30 -8.85
C LEU A 280 -44.98 -24.14 -7.96
N TYR A 281 -43.71 -24.22 -8.33
CA TYR A 281 -42.69 -24.90 -7.54
C TYR A 281 -41.67 -23.87 -7.10
N THR A 282 -41.26 -23.92 -5.84
CA THR A 282 -40.38 -22.90 -5.23
C THR A 282 -39.20 -23.53 -4.48
N TYR A 283 -38.09 -22.81 -4.45
CA TYR A 283 -36.95 -23.14 -3.60
C TYR A 283 -36.30 -21.84 -3.12
N THR A 284 -35.99 -21.73 -1.83
CA THR A 284 -35.30 -20.56 -1.27
C THR A 284 -33.87 -20.93 -0.91
N LYS A 285 -32.90 -20.21 -1.49
CA LYS A 285 -31.47 -20.39 -1.24
C LYS A 285 -30.88 -19.12 -0.63
N ALA A 286 -30.12 -19.28 0.44
CA ALA A 286 -29.24 -18.23 0.92
C ALA A 286 -28.02 -18.13 -0.01
N ILE A 287 -27.76 -16.96 -0.54
CA ILE A 287 -26.63 -16.67 -1.44
C ILE A 287 -25.80 -15.55 -0.79
N THR A 288 -24.50 -15.80 -0.62
CA THR A 288 -23.54 -14.81 -0.13
C THR A 288 -22.67 -14.36 -1.30
N ALA A 289 -22.75 -13.08 -1.66
CA ALA A 289 -21.97 -12.49 -2.76
C ALA A 289 -21.87 -10.97 -2.58
N GLN A 290 -20.92 -10.34 -3.26
CA GLN A 290 -20.88 -8.88 -3.34
C GLN A 290 -22.14 -8.34 -4.03
N PRO A 291 -22.71 -7.22 -3.58
CA PRO A 291 -23.81 -6.56 -4.26
C PRO A 291 -23.54 -6.38 -5.77
N GLY A 292 -24.57 -6.56 -6.60
CA GLY A 292 -24.43 -6.47 -8.06
C GLY A 292 -23.81 -7.70 -8.76
N SER A 293 -23.28 -8.68 -8.02
CA SER A 293 -22.75 -9.92 -8.58
C SER A 293 -23.81 -10.68 -9.39
N VAL A 294 -23.48 -11.07 -10.63
CA VAL A 294 -24.35 -11.89 -11.48
C VAL A 294 -24.31 -13.34 -11.00
N GLN A 295 -25.49 -13.92 -10.80
CA GLN A 295 -25.65 -15.33 -10.44
C GLN A 295 -26.26 -16.10 -11.62
N GLU A 296 -25.48 -16.98 -12.23
CA GLU A 296 -25.98 -17.89 -13.28
C GLU A 296 -26.67 -19.11 -12.66
N TRP A 297 -27.82 -19.50 -13.22
CA TRP A 297 -28.60 -20.66 -12.78
C TRP A 297 -29.44 -21.28 -13.89
N LYS A 298 -29.88 -22.53 -13.67
CA LYS A 298 -30.83 -23.29 -14.49
C LYS A 298 -31.62 -24.28 -13.66
#